data_AF-A0A023FBC9-F1
#
_entry.id   AF-A0A023FBC9-F1
#
_cell.length_a   1.000
_cell.length_b   1.000
_cell.length_c   1.000
_cell.angle_alpha   90.00
_cell.angle_beta   90.00
_cell.angle_gamma   90.00
#
_symmetry.space_group_name_H-M   'P 1'
#
loop_
_entity.id
_entity.type
_entity.pdbx_description
1 polymer ?
#
loop_
_entity_poly.entity_id
_entity_poly.type
_entity_poly.pdbx_seq_one_letter_code
_entity_poly.pdbx_strand_id
1 'polypeptide(L)'
;MFLYFLALNLFVAALGEDSRCKLKYLVDDECDSDVVQREEGYTYNTETLICVLTESCGPESSKKLFKTKNECIQQCNVRGQASSH
;
A
#
# COMPACT_ATOMS: atom_id res chain seq x y z
N MET A 1 44.55 -1.66 0.34
CA MET A 1 43.64 -2.20 -0.69
C MET A 1 42.51 -2.99 -0.02
N PHE A 2 41.64 -2.30 0.73
CA PHE A 2 40.46 -2.90 1.38
C PHE A 2 39.27 -1.93 1.45
N LEU A 3 39.35 -0.77 0.80
CA LEU A 3 38.33 0.30 0.91
C LEU A 3 37.29 0.28 -0.21
N TYR A 4 37.39 -0.64 -1.18
CA TYR A 4 36.50 -0.67 -2.35
C TYR A 4 35.27 -1.58 -2.22
N PHE A 5 35.16 -2.38 -1.16
CA PHE A 5 34.06 -3.37 -1.02
C PHE A 5 32.81 -2.87 -0.27
N LEU A 6 32.83 -1.64 0.27
CA LEU A 6 31.73 -1.10 1.08
C LEU A 6 30.71 -0.24 0.31
N ALA A 7 30.81 -0.18 -1.02
CA ALA A 7 29.94 0.68 -1.84
C ALA A 7 28.81 -0.06 -2.58
N LEU A 8 28.70 -1.40 -2.48
CA LEU A 8 27.85 -2.18 -3.37
C LEU A 8 26.57 -2.79 -2.76
N ASN A 9 26.18 -2.44 -1.53
CA ASN A 9 25.04 -3.09 -0.86
C ASN A 9 24.13 -2.13 -0.07
N LEU A 10 23.58 -1.10 -0.72
CA LEU A 10 22.48 -0.31 -0.12
C LEU A 10 21.51 0.22 -1.19
N PHE A 11 21.05 -0.66 -2.07
CA PHE A 11 19.88 -0.40 -2.94
C PHE A 11 18.73 -1.37 -2.67
N VAL A 12 18.56 -1.80 -1.41
CA VAL A 12 17.44 -2.68 -1.02
C VAL A 12 16.77 -2.14 0.22
N ALA A 13 16.15 -0.97 0.10
CA ALA A 13 15.13 -0.49 1.03
C ALA A 13 14.25 0.54 0.31
N ALA A 14 13.56 0.11 -0.74
CA ALA A 14 12.63 0.96 -1.48
C ALA A 14 11.20 0.38 -1.50
N LEU A 15 10.94 -0.63 -0.67
CA LEU A 15 9.59 -1.08 -0.34
C LEU A 15 9.14 -0.21 0.84
N GLY A 16 8.02 0.50 0.67
CA GLY A 16 7.45 1.40 1.68
C GLY A 16 7.57 0.86 3.11
N GLU A 17 8.04 1.70 4.03
CA GLU A 17 8.16 1.33 5.45
C GLU A 17 6.80 1.05 6.10
N ASP A 18 5.71 1.54 5.49
CA ASP A 18 4.35 1.33 5.96
C ASP A 18 3.93 -0.15 5.84
N SER A 19 3.43 -0.73 6.93
CA SER A 19 2.99 -2.13 6.98
C SER A 19 1.85 -2.40 6.00
N ARG A 20 1.02 -1.40 5.67
CA ARG A 20 -0.06 -1.49 4.68
C ARG A 20 0.46 -1.77 3.26
N CYS A 21 1.70 -1.42 2.96
CA CYS A 21 2.33 -1.73 1.66
C CYS A 21 2.76 -3.20 1.51
N LYS A 22 2.75 -3.96 2.60
CA LYS A 22 3.13 -5.39 2.61
C LYS A 22 1.92 -6.31 2.79
N LEU A 23 0.80 -5.76 3.25
CA LEU A 23 -0.43 -6.49 3.50
C LEU A 23 -1.24 -6.58 2.21
N LYS A 24 -1.61 -7.81 1.81
CA LYS A 24 -2.61 -8.02 0.77
C LYS A 24 -3.98 -7.77 1.39
N TYR A 25 -4.60 -6.65 1.03
CA TYR A 25 -5.97 -6.34 1.44
C TYR A 25 -6.95 -6.90 0.41
N LEU A 26 -7.84 -7.78 0.85
CA LEU A 26 -8.94 -8.32 0.04
C LEU A 26 -10.25 -7.97 0.73
N VAL A 27 -11.14 -7.31 -0.01
CA VAL A 27 -12.46 -6.90 0.50
C VAL A 27 -13.21 -8.12 1.04
N ASP A 28 -13.22 -9.23 0.31
CA ASP A 28 -13.95 -10.45 0.69
C ASP A 28 -13.42 -11.12 1.97
N ASP A 29 -12.16 -10.87 2.36
CA ASP A 29 -11.58 -11.38 3.62
C ASP A 29 -11.94 -10.49 4.82
N GLU A 30 -12.30 -9.24 4.55
CA GLU A 30 -12.49 -8.18 5.55
C GLU A 30 -13.97 -7.77 5.71
N CYS A 31 -14.80 -8.14 4.75
CA CYS A 31 -16.18 -7.73 4.61
C CYS A 31 -17.09 -8.96 4.53
N ASP A 32 -17.93 -9.14 5.54
CA ASP A 32 -19.05 -10.06 5.44
C ASP A 32 -20.17 -9.49 4.56
N SER A 33 -21.00 -10.37 4.00
CA SER A 33 -22.08 -10.02 3.06
C SER A 33 -23.16 -9.11 3.66
N ASP A 34 -23.22 -8.97 4.98
CA ASP A 34 -24.20 -8.20 5.75
C ASP A 34 -23.71 -6.79 6.14
N VAL A 35 -22.50 -6.40 5.74
CA VAL A 35 -21.98 -5.06 6.05
C VAL A 35 -22.69 -3.98 5.22
N VAL A 36 -23.42 -3.12 5.93
CA VAL A 36 -24.23 -2.03 5.35
C VAL A 36 -23.41 -0.75 5.12
N GLN A 37 -22.39 -0.49 5.93
CA GLN A 37 -21.54 0.70 5.80
C GLN A 37 -20.20 0.34 5.17
N ARG A 38 -19.99 0.87 3.96
CA ARG A 38 -18.74 0.76 3.23
C ARG A 38 -18.11 2.13 3.08
N GLU A 39 -16.82 2.22 3.37
CA GLU A 39 -16.03 3.44 3.17
C GLU A 39 -14.95 3.18 2.12
N GLU A 40 -14.80 4.10 1.18
CA GLU A 40 -13.77 4.03 0.16
C GLU A 40 -12.39 4.36 0.73
N GLY A 41 -11.37 3.66 0.26
CA GLY A 41 -9.97 3.91 0.56
C GLY A 41 -9.06 3.34 -0.51
N TYR A 42 -7.75 3.42 -0.29
CA TYR A 42 -6.75 2.93 -1.22
C TYR A 42 -5.89 1.85 -0.58
N THR A 43 -5.57 0.81 -1.33
CA THR A 43 -4.62 -0.22 -0.90
C THR A 43 -3.55 -0.43 -1.96
N TYR A 44 -2.39 -0.89 -1.53
CA TYR A 44 -1.31 -1.23 -2.43
C TYR A 44 -1.46 -2.67 -2.92
N ASN A 45 -1.64 -2.84 -4.22
CA ASN A 45 -1.67 -4.16 -4.83
C ASN A 45 -0.24 -4.60 -5.15
N THR A 46 0.25 -5.62 -4.44
CA THR A 46 1.61 -6.16 -4.59
C THR A 46 1.82 -6.96 -5.88
N GLU A 47 0.74 -7.43 -6.54
CA GLU A 47 0.80 -8.15 -7.81
C GLU A 47 0.97 -7.19 -8.99
N THR A 48 0.20 -6.08 -8.98
CA THR A 48 0.26 -5.05 -10.04
C THR A 48 1.20 -3.90 -9.71
N LEU A 49 1.74 -3.85 -8.50
CA LEU A 49 2.62 -2.81 -7.96
C LEU A 49 2.03 -1.39 -8.07
N ILE A 50 0.70 -1.25 -7.93
CA ILE A 50 -0.01 0.04 -7.99
C ILE A 50 -0.99 0.17 -6.83
N CYS A 51 -1.32 1.41 -6.47
CA CYS A 51 -2.39 1.73 -5.54
C CYS A 51 -3.75 1.68 -6.24
N VAL A 52 -4.68 0.92 -5.69
CA VAL A 52 -6.02 0.72 -6.23
C VAL A 52 -7.07 1.20 -5.24
N LEU A 53 -8.21 1.68 -5.75
CA LEU A 53 -9.38 2.00 -4.94
C LEU A 53 -9.98 0.68 -4.43
N THR A 54 -10.40 0.67 -3.17
CA THR A 54 -11.05 -0.45 -2.52
C THR A 54 -12.04 0.06 -1.49
N GLU A 55 -12.90 -0.82 -0.99
CA GLU A 55 -13.84 -0.52 0.07
C GLU A 55 -13.34 -1.13 1.38
N SER A 56 -13.69 -0.49 2.49
CA SER A 56 -13.60 -1.01 3.85
C SER A 56 -14.99 -1.19 4.43
N CYS A 57 -15.13 -2.12 5.37
CA CYS A 57 -16.40 -2.57 5.93
C CYS A 57 -16.54 -2.22 7.41
N GLY A 58 -15.83 -1.17 7.84
CA GLY A 58 -15.84 -0.69 9.21
C GLY A 58 -14.47 -0.18 9.65
N PRO A 59 -14.39 0.35 10.88
CA PRO A 59 -13.24 1.10 11.36
C PRO A 59 -11.93 0.27 11.40
N GLU A 60 -12.01 -1.03 11.67
CA GLU A 60 -10.81 -1.89 11.72
C GLU A 60 -10.21 -2.12 10.33
N SER A 61 -11.07 -2.39 9.34
CA SER A 61 -10.63 -2.55 7.95
C SER A 61 -10.19 -1.23 7.32
N SER A 62 -10.85 -0.11 7.68
CA SER A 62 -10.50 1.24 7.22
C SER A 62 -9.08 1.66 7.67
N LYS A 63 -8.62 1.21 8.86
CA LYS A 63 -7.23 1.44 9.32
C LYS A 63 -6.17 0.76 8.45
N LYS A 64 -6.54 -0.29 7.71
CA LYS A 64 -5.63 -1.00 6.79
C LYS A 64 -5.50 -0.28 5.44
N LEU A 65 -6.36 0.71 5.17
CA LEU A 65 -6.36 1.48 3.94
C LEU A 65 -5.68 2.83 4.10
N PHE A 66 -5.26 3.40 2.98
CA PHE A 66 -4.86 4.79 2.85
C PHE A 66 -6.08 5.65 2.51
N LYS A 67 -6.14 6.87 3.05
CA LYS A 67 -7.29 7.75 2.80
C LYS A 67 -7.30 8.32 1.38
N THR A 68 -6.11 8.47 0.80
CA THR A 68 -5.96 9.04 -0.55
C THR A 68 -5.01 8.20 -1.38
N LYS A 69 -5.21 8.24 -2.71
CA LYS A 69 -4.32 7.59 -3.67
C LYS A 69 -2.89 8.10 -3.54
N ASN A 70 -2.71 9.41 -3.35
CA ASN A 70 -1.40 10.02 -3.24
C ASN A 70 -0.66 9.56 -1.98
N GLU A 71 -1.36 9.45 -0.85
CA GLU A 71 -0.77 8.89 0.38
C GLU A 71 -0.25 7.46 0.13
N CYS A 72 -1.06 6.60 -0.51
CA CYS A 72 -0.64 5.25 -0.86
C CYS A 72 0.61 5.25 -1.77
N ILE A 73 0.61 6.07 -2.84
CA ILE A 73 1.74 6.16 -3.79
C ILE A 73 3.03 6.59 -3.07
N GLN A 74 2.93 7.60 -2.20
CA GLN A 74 4.08 8.12 -1.45
C GLN A 74 4.59 7.09 -0.43
N GLN A 75 3.69 6.52 0.37
CA GLN A 75 4.08 5.58 1.43
C GLN A 75 4.61 4.26 0.87
N CYS A 76 4.05 3.77 -0.24
CA CYS A 76 4.46 2.52 -0.86
C CYS A 76 5.50 2.69 -1.97
N ASN A 77 5.98 3.91 -2.21
CA ASN A 77 6.98 4.23 -3.23
C ASN A 77 6.61 3.69 -4.63
N VAL A 78 5.34 3.86 -5.00
CA VAL A 78 4.81 3.35 -6.27
C VAL A 78 5.41 4.13 -7.43
N ARG A 79 6.07 3.41 -8.35
CA ARG A 79 6.70 4.01 -9.54
C ARG A 79 5.74 3.99 -10.72
N GLY A 80 5.68 5.11 -11.46
CA GLY A 80 4.92 5.19 -12.71
C GLY A 80 3.41 5.40 -12.55
N GLN A 81 2.89 5.41 -11.31
CA GLN A 81 1.52 5.84 -11.05
C GLN A 81 1.51 7.33 -10.72
N ALA A 82 0.85 8.13 -11.56
CA ALA A 82 0.70 9.55 -11.29
C ALA A 82 -0.26 9.78 -10.12
N SER A 83 0.16 10.64 -9.19
CA SER A 83 -0.68 11.25 -8.17
C SER A 83 -1.65 12.22 -8.83
N SER A 84 -2.74 11.73 -9.42
CA SER A 84 -3.78 12.62 -9.93
C SER A 84 -4.49 13.30 -8.75
N HIS A 85 -4.46 14.63 -8.78
CA HIS A 85 -5.17 15.57 -7.91
C HIS A 85 -6.50 15.95 -8.56
#